data_AF-A0A3M1BK28-F1
#
_entry.id   AF-A0A3M1BK28-F1
#
_cell.length_a   1.000
_cell.length_b   1.000
_cell.length_c   1.000
_cell.angle_alpha   90.00
_cell.angle_beta   90.00
_cell.angle_gamma   90.00
#
_symmetry.space_group_name_H-M   'P 1'
#
loop_
_entity.id
_entity.type
_entity.pdbx_description
1 polymer ?
#
loop_
_entity_poly.entity_id
_entity_poly.type
_entity_poly.pdbx_seq_one_letter_code
_entity_poly.pdbx_strand_id
1 'polypeptide(L)'
;MAVITARLTLQTQGHADIQDITPAVAQQVAASGLRDGVVTVFSPSSTSALTTIEYESGCLSDLRRLLDEIISPTRPYAHNARWGDGNGHAHVRAALLGPSLSIPFVSGR
;
A
#
# COMPACT_ATOMS: atom_id res chain seq x y z
N MET A 1 23.32 12.00 -11.35
CA MET A 1 22.01 11.84 -10.68
C MET A 1 22.04 10.49 -9.97
N ALA A 2 21.92 10.45 -8.64
CA ALA A 2 21.97 9.20 -7.89
C ALA A 2 20.57 8.56 -7.85
N VAL A 3 20.50 7.24 -8.02
CA VAL A 3 19.30 6.44 -7.82
C VAL A 3 19.65 5.36 -6.80
N ILE A 4 18.92 5.31 -5.69
CA ILE A 4 19.13 4.37 -4.60
C ILE A 4 17.86 3.54 -4.45
N THR A 5 18.03 2.22 -4.41
CA THR A 5 16.92 1.27 -4.29
C THR A 5 17.07 0.48 -3.00
N ALA A 6 16.02 0.47 -2.19
CA ALA A 6 15.90 -0.37 -1.00
C ALA A 6 14.66 -1.27 -1.11
N ARG A 7 14.61 -2.32 -0.28
CA ARG A 7 13.46 -3.23 -0.21
C ARG A 7 12.94 -3.28 1.21
N LEU A 8 11.62 -3.20 1.36
CA LEU A 8 10.91 -3.42 2.61
C LEU A 8 10.09 -4.71 2.46
N THR A 9 10.17 -5.58 3.45
CA THR A 9 9.38 -6.81 3.52
C THR A 9 8.38 -6.68 4.65
N LEU A 10 7.11 -6.95 4.36
CA LEU A 10 6.00 -6.84 5.31
C LEU A 10 5.29 -8.19 5.42
N GLN A 11 4.84 -8.54 6.63
CA GLN A 11 3.96 -9.67 6.87
C GLN A 11 2.58 -9.12 7.21
N THR A 12 1.57 -9.44 6.40
CA THR A 12 0.20 -8.94 6.56
C THR A 12 -0.74 -10.04 7.05
N GLN A 13 -1.81 -9.65 7.73
CA GLN A 13 -2.86 -10.58 8.20
C GLN A 13 -3.96 -10.82 7.15
N GLY A 14 -3.85 -10.24 5.95
CA GLY A 14 -4.90 -10.27 4.94
C GLY A 14 -6.10 -9.38 5.28
N HIS A 15 -7.19 -9.48 4.51
CA HIS A 15 -8.47 -8.80 4.79
C HIS A 15 -8.39 -7.30 5.08
N ALA A 16 -7.68 -6.54 4.23
CA ALA A 16 -7.43 -5.11 4.45
C ALA A 16 -6.71 -4.80 5.78
N ASP A 17 -5.70 -5.61 6.11
CA ASP A 17 -4.64 -5.21 7.04
C ASP A 17 -3.94 -3.95 6.51
N ILE A 18 -3.78 -2.95 7.38
CA ILE A 18 -3.20 -1.64 7.04
C ILE A 18 -2.03 -1.43 7.99
N GLN A 19 -0.84 -1.22 7.42
CA GLN A 19 0.39 -1.07 8.18
C GLN A 19 1.02 0.29 7.87
N ASP A 20 1.43 1.01 8.91
CA ASP A 20 2.19 2.24 8.76
C ASP A 20 3.64 1.92 8.37
N ILE A 21 3.99 2.21 7.13
CA ILE A 21 5.35 2.06 6.59
C ILE A 21 6.13 3.36 6.60
N THR A 22 5.54 4.47 7.07
CA THR A 22 6.17 5.80 7.08
C THR A 22 7.52 5.80 7.80
N PRO A 23 7.67 5.17 8.99
CA PRO A 23 8.97 5.13 9.67
C PRO A 23 10.04 4.37 8.87
N ALA A 24 9.65 3.27 8.22
CA ALA A 24 10.56 2.47 7.41
C ALA A 24 11.02 3.22 6.15
N VAL A 25 10.09 3.91 5.47
CA VAL A 25 10.41 4.74 4.30
C VAL A 25 11.31 5.92 4.70
N ALA A 26 10.98 6.62 5.79
CA ALA A 26 11.79 7.73 6.30
C ALA A 26 13.21 7.28 6.66
N GLN A 27 13.37 6.09 7.25
CA GLN A 27 14.67 5.51 7.51
C GLN A 27 15.48 5.28 6.23
N GLN A 28 14.85 4.81 5.14
CA GLN A 28 15.52 4.64 3.85
C GLN A 28 15.90 5.98 3.20
N VAL A 29 15.04 7.00 3.31
CA VAL A 29 15.37 8.36 2.85
C VAL A 29 16.58 8.91 3.61
N ALA A 30 16.61 8.78 4.94
CA ALA A 30 17.75 9.20 5.75
C ALA A 30 19.04 8.42 5.41
N ALA A 31 18.94 7.10 5.27
CA ALA A 31 20.08 6.23 4.91
C ALA A 31 20.63 6.49 3.51
N SER A 32 19.82 7.09 2.61
CA SER A 32 20.25 7.44 1.26
C SER A 32 21.33 8.53 1.22
N GLY A 33 21.42 9.36 2.26
CA GLY A 33 22.30 10.54 2.31
C GLY A 33 21.90 11.68 1.36
N LEU A 34 20.79 11.55 0.62
CA LEU A 34 20.28 12.59 -0.27
C LEU A 34 19.61 13.71 0.53
N ARG A 35 19.81 14.95 0.09
CA ARG A 35 19.22 16.14 0.72
C ARG A 35 17.83 16.46 0.17
N ASP A 36 17.65 16.45 -1.15
CA ASP A 36 16.39 16.83 -1.77
C ASP A 36 16.11 15.89 -2.95
N GLY A 37 14.85 15.52 -3.17
CA GLY A 37 14.49 14.59 -4.23
C GLY A 37 13.07 14.05 -4.13
N VAL A 38 12.86 12.87 -4.73
CA VAL A 38 11.58 12.15 -4.70
C VAL A 38 11.85 10.71 -4.29
N VAL A 39 11.11 10.21 -3.31
CA VAL A 39 11.04 8.79 -3.00
C VAL A 39 9.84 8.20 -3.73
N THR A 40 10.06 7.14 -4.50
CA THR A 40 8.98 6.35 -5.09
C THR A 40 8.89 5.03 -4.34
N VAL A 41 7.74 4.79 -3.72
CA VAL A 41 7.42 3.52 -3.08
C VAL A 41 6.54 2.74 -4.04
N PHE A 42 6.89 1.48 -4.31
CA PHE A 42 6.17 0.62 -5.25
C PHE A 42 5.96 -0.76 -4.63
N SER A 43 4.71 -1.23 -4.65
CA SER A 43 4.38 -2.61 -4.31
C SER A 43 4.25 -3.45 -5.58
N PRO A 44 5.09 -4.48 -5.76
CA PRO A 44 5.00 -5.37 -6.93
C PRO A 44 3.86 -6.39 -6.84
N SER A 45 3.04 -6.37 -5.79
CA SER A 45 1.93 -7.29 -5.57
C SER A 45 0.63 -6.76 -6.16
N SER A 46 -0.12 -7.63 -6.85
CA SER A 46 -1.42 -7.32 -7.44
C SER A 46 -2.59 -7.37 -6.46
N THR A 47 -2.34 -7.62 -5.17
CA THR A 47 -3.35 -7.70 -4.09
C THR A 47 -3.04 -6.77 -2.91
N SER A 48 -2.03 -5.91 -3.06
CA SER A 48 -1.68 -4.86 -2.09
C SER A 48 -1.61 -3.53 -2.79
N ALA A 49 -1.81 -2.44 -2.05
CA ALA A 49 -1.70 -1.09 -2.57
C ALA A 49 -1.04 -0.16 -1.56
N LEU A 50 -0.71 1.04 -2.01
CA LEU A 50 -0.12 2.10 -1.21
C LEU A 50 -1.05 3.32 -1.20
N THR A 51 -1.20 3.94 -0.05
CA THR A 51 -1.98 5.17 0.10
C THR A 51 -1.42 6.01 1.24
N THR A 52 -1.86 7.26 1.33
CA THR A 52 -1.60 8.16 2.46
C THR A 52 -2.92 8.39 3.19
N ILE A 53 -2.93 8.16 4.50
CA ILE A 53 -4.08 8.39 5.37
C ILE A 53 -3.57 8.71 6.77
N GLU A 54 -4.37 9.41 7.58
CA GLU A 54 -4.10 9.53 9.01
C GLU A 54 -4.12 8.13 9.66
N TYR A 55 -3.01 7.74 10.27
CA TYR A 55 -2.85 6.42 10.88
C TYR A 55 -3.44 6.38 12.30
N GLU A 56 -4.75 6.57 12.36
CA GLU A 56 -5.57 6.59 13.56
C GLU A 56 -6.67 5.52 13.44
N SER A 57 -7.02 4.83 14.53
CA SER A 57 -7.83 3.62 14.47
C SER A 57 -9.23 3.83 13.88
N GLY A 58 -9.86 5.00 14.11
CA GLY A 58 -11.09 5.44 13.48
C GLY A 58 -10.95 5.60 11.96
N CYS A 59 -9.97 6.37 11.49
CA CYS A 59 -9.69 6.53 10.05
C CYS A 59 -9.42 5.19 9.35
N LEU A 60 -8.67 4.30 9.99
CA LEU A 60 -8.40 2.96 9.47
C LEU A 60 -9.67 2.09 9.42
N SER A 61 -10.55 2.23 10.41
CA SER A 61 -11.85 1.55 10.44
C SER A 61 -12.75 2.03 9.30
N ASP A 62 -12.82 3.34 9.07
CA ASP A 62 -13.61 3.93 7.99
C ASP A 62 -13.12 3.51 6.60
N LEU A 63 -11.80 3.45 6.39
CA LEU A 63 -11.24 2.95 5.14
C LEU A 63 -11.62 1.48 4.91
N ARG A 64 -11.49 0.62 5.93
CA ARG A 64 -11.89 -0.79 5.83
C ARG A 64 -13.37 -0.94 5.52
N ARG A 65 -14.22 -0.22 6.26
CA ARG A 65 -15.68 -0.21 6.05
C ARG A 65 -16.03 0.22 4.63
N LEU A 66 -15.45 1.32 4.14
CA LEU A 66 -15.68 1.78 2.77
C LEU A 66 -15.30 0.70 1.75
N LEU A 67 -14.10 0.11 1.86
CA LEU A 67 -13.64 -0.94 0.94
C LEU A 67 -14.55 -2.17 0.95
N ASP A 68 -15.11 -2.54 2.11
CA ASP A 68 -16.10 -3.61 2.23
C ASP A 68 -17.45 -3.23 1.61
N GLU A 69 -17.89 -1.98 1.72
CA GLU A 69 -19.13 -1.49 1.10
C GLU A 69 -19.04 -1.50 -0.44
N ILE A 70 -17.96 -0.92 -1.00
CA ILE A 70 -17.82 -0.75 -2.45
C ILE A 70 -17.26 -2.01 -3.15
N ILE A 71 -16.38 -2.76 -2.49
CA ILE A 71 -15.67 -3.94 -3.01
C ILE A 71 -15.72 -5.05 -1.96
N SER A 72 -16.94 -5.47 -1.60
CA SER A 72 -17.18 -6.50 -0.57
C SER A 72 -16.43 -7.81 -0.86
N PRO A 73 -15.85 -8.46 0.17
CA PRO A 73 -15.16 -9.75 0.00
C PRO A 73 -16.11 -10.90 -0.32
N THR A 74 -17.42 -10.76 -0.06
CA THR A 74 -18.42 -11.81 -0.27
C THR A 74 -19.11 -11.75 -1.63
N ARG A 75 -18.81 -10.74 -2.46
CA ARG A 75 -19.35 -10.66 -3.83
C ARG A 75 -18.84 -11.82 -4.70
N PRO A 76 -19.65 -12.29 -5.67
CA PRO A 76 -19.23 -13.33 -6.59
C PRO A 76 -18.27 -12.77 -7.66
N TYR A 77 -16.98 -12.76 -7.35
CA TYR A 77 -15.95 -12.34 -8.31
C TYR A 77 -15.72 -13.42 -9.37
N ALA A 78 -15.69 -13.02 -10.64
CA ALA A 78 -15.34 -13.92 -11.74
C ALA A 78 -13.93 -14.52 -11.60
N HIS A 79 -13.00 -13.77 -10.97
CA HIS A 79 -11.66 -14.28 -10.63
C HIS A 79 -11.73 -15.51 -9.73
N ASN A 80 -12.48 -15.40 -8.61
CA ASN A 80 -12.71 -16.52 -7.69
C ASN A 80 -13.33 -17.72 -8.40
N ALA A 81 -14.32 -17.49 -9.27
CA ALA A 81 -14.95 -18.57 -10.04
C ALA A 81 -13.99 -19.24 -11.04
N ARG A 82 -13.04 -18.48 -11.59
CA ARG A 82 -12.04 -18.99 -12.55
C ARG A 82 -10.93 -19.77 -11.87
N TRP A 83 -10.46 -19.30 -10.72
CA TRP A 83 -9.26 -19.84 -10.05
C TRP A 83 -9.55 -20.70 -8.83
N GLY A 84 -10.81 -20.71 -8.35
CA GLY A 84 -11.19 -21.42 -7.13
C GLY A 84 -10.60 -20.80 -5.86
N ASP A 85 -10.16 -19.55 -5.92
CA ASP A 85 -9.62 -18.79 -4.79
C ASP A 85 -10.62 -17.76 -4.24
N GLY A 86 -10.20 -17.00 -3.23
CA GLY A 86 -11.04 -16.04 -2.51
C GLY A 86 -10.57 -14.58 -2.59
N ASN A 87 -9.57 -14.28 -3.42
CA ASN A 87 -8.83 -13.01 -3.36
C ASN A 87 -9.25 -11.99 -4.45
N GLY A 88 -10.29 -12.26 -5.24
CA GLY A 88 -10.74 -11.36 -6.31
C GLY A 88 -11.05 -9.95 -5.81
N HIS A 89 -11.59 -9.82 -4.60
CA HIS A 89 -11.79 -8.52 -3.94
C HIS A 89 -10.47 -7.78 -3.69
N ALA A 90 -9.41 -8.49 -3.29
CA ALA A 90 -8.11 -7.90 -3.00
C ALA A 90 -7.47 -7.32 -4.26
N HIS A 91 -7.61 -7.99 -5.41
CA HIS A 91 -7.18 -7.47 -6.70
C HIS A 91 -7.88 -6.15 -7.06
N VAL A 92 -9.21 -6.09 -6.90
CA VAL A 92 -9.99 -4.89 -7.23
C VAL A 92 -9.67 -3.73 -6.29
N ARG A 93 -9.49 -3.99 -4.98
CA ARG A 93 -9.04 -2.98 -4.01
C ARG A 93 -7.65 -2.46 -4.34
N ALA A 94 -6.72 -3.35 -4.68
CA ALA A 94 -5.36 -2.97 -5.04
C ALA A 94 -5.33 -2.11 -6.31
N ALA A 95 -6.12 -2.48 -7.32
CA ALA A 95 -6.25 -1.72 -8.56
C ALA A 95 -6.88 -0.33 -8.36
N LEU A 96 -7.81 -0.20 -7.40
CA LEU A 96 -8.46 1.08 -7.06
C LEU A 96 -7.49 2.08 -6.42
N LEU A 97 -6.69 1.61 -5.45
CA LEU A 97 -5.76 2.46 -4.70
C LEU A 97 -4.45 2.71 -5.46
N GLY A 98 -3.99 1.71 -6.22
CA GLY A 98 -2.78 1.77 -7.03
C GLY A 98 -1.52 1.23 -6.34
N PRO A 99 -0.51 0.83 -7.13
CA PRO A 99 0.66 0.12 -6.62
C PRO A 99 1.77 1.04 -6.12
N SER A 100 1.67 2.37 -6.29
CA SER A 100 2.78 3.29 -6.03
C SER A 100 2.38 4.65 -5.48
N LEU A 101 3.30 5.24 -4.71
CA LEU A 101 3.30 6.64 -4.33
C LEU A 101 4.66 7.27 -4.71
N SER A 102 4.63 8.52 -5.16
CA SER A 102 5.84 9.34 -5.36
C SER A 102 5.74 10.57 -4.45
N ILE A 103 6.65 10.66 -3.48
CA ILE A 103 6.61 11.64 -2.40
C ILE A 103 7.88 12.50 -2.50
N PRO A 104 7.79 13.82 -2.63
CA PRO A 104 8.96 14.68 -2.56
C PRO A 104 9.51 14.72 -1.14
N PHE A 105 10.83 14.80 -1.00
CA PHE A 105 11.50 15.01 0.27
C PHE A 105 12.48 16.19 0.16
N VAL A 106 12.63 16.93 1.25
CA VAL A 106 13.48 18.12 1.35
C VAL A 106 14.30 18.09 2.64
N SER A 107 15.55 18.53 2.56
CA SER A 107 16.51 18.44 3.67
C SER A 107 16.58 17.05 4.35
N GLY A 108 16.43 15.99 3.56
CA GLY A 108 16.49 14.59 3.98
C GLY A 108 15.22 14.09 4.67
N ARG A 109 14.06 14.75 4.49
CA ARG A 109 12.78 14.40 5.10
C ARG A 109 11.59 14.58 4.17
#